data_AF-A0A928NMP2-F1
#
_entry.id   AF-A0A928NMP2-F1
#
_cell.length_a   1.000
_cell.length_b   1.000
_cell.length_c   1.000
_cell.angle_alpha   90.00
_cell.angle_beta   90.00
_cell.angle_gamma   90.00
#
_symmetry.space_group_name_H-M   'P 1'
#
loop_
_entity.id
_entity.type
_entity.pdbx_description
1 polymer ?
#
loop_
_entity_poly.entity_id
_entity_poly.type
_entity_poly.pdbx_seq_one_letter_code
_entity_poly.pdbx_strand_id
1 'polypeptide(L)'
;MTLSIENLLRSRNSFNLFPNICLHLRNKIITSFYRKSNSFLGKNKKSFKKTKKVVDKATKRCYHKSNKVKGVDVMPTKIHKPYAKFKGWIRENGLNYQEIADFLGLNLATVSNKINGQSDFSLSEINALRKKYNLSSEIFFTDSVA
;
A
#
# COMPACT_ATOMS: atom_id res chain seq x y z
N MET A 1 -33.24 -36.10 -3.68
CA MET A 1 -31.76 -36.21 -3.62
C MET A 1 -31.20 -34.86 -3.24
N THR A 2 -30.88 -34.68 -1.97
CA THR A 2 -30.34 -33.43 -1.39
C THR A 2 -28.91 -33.24 -1.86
N LEU A 3 -28.71 -32.43 -2.90
CA LEU A 3 -27.39 -31.93 -3.26
C LEU A 3 -26.92 -30.98 -2.15
N SER A 4 -26.16 -31.54 -1.22
CA SER A 4 -25.56 -30.85 -0.09
C SER A 4 -24.73 -29.65 -0.56
N ILE A 5 -24.90 -28.53 0.12
CA ILE A 5 -24.18 -27.25 -0.06
C ILE A 5 -22.65 -27.44 -0.02
N GLU A 6 -22.16 -28.57 0.50
CA GLU A 6 -20.75 -28.96 0.45
C GLU A 6 -20.18 -29.08 -0.98
N ASN A 7 -20.99 -29.46 -1.96
CA ASN A 7 -20.52 -29.59 -3.35
C ASN A 7 -20.30 -28.23 -4.04
N LEU A 8 -20.96 -27.16 -3.58
CA LEU A 8 -20.74 -25.81 -4.12
C LEU A 8 -19.45 -25.17 -3.57
N LEU A 9 -19.00 -25.59 -2.38
CA LEU A 9 -17.76 -25.12 -1.75
C LEU A 9 -16.53 -25.94 -2.17
N ARG A 10 -16.71 -27.04 -2.91
CA ARG A 10 -15.63 -27.90 -3.41
C ARG A 10 -15.06 -27.48 -4.77
N SER A 11 -15.70 -26.53 -5.46
CA SER A 11 -15.09 -25.83 -6.60
C SER A 11 -14.06 -24.80 -6.09
N ARG A 12 -12.95 -25.31 -5.55
CA ARG A 12 -11.71 -24.56 -5.36
C ARG A 12 -11.15 -24.20 -6.74
N ASN A 13 -11.71 -23.19 -7.39
CA ASN A 13 -11.07 -22.44 -8.47
C ASN A 13 -11.83 -21.19 -8.98
N SER A 14 -12.92 -20.75 -8.34
CA SER A 14 -13.59 -19.50 -8.76
C SER A 14 -12.99 -18.22 -8.14
N PHE A 15 -12.01 -18.32 -7.23
CA PHE A 15 -11.35 -17.15 -6.63
C PHE A 15 -10.20 -16.56 -7.48
N ASN A 16 -9.89 -17.20 -8.61
CA ASN A 16 -8.87 -16.75 -9.55
C ASN A 16 -9.42 -15.93 -10.72
N LEU A 17 -10.67 -15.45 -10.65
CA LEU A 17 -11.27 -14.77 -11.81
C LEU A 17 -10.81 -13.30 -11.99
N PHE A 18 -10.04 -12.72 -11.06
CA PHE A 18 -9.58 -11.32 -11.21
C PHE A 18 -8.21 -11.10 -10.57
N PRO A 19 -7.10 -11.42 -11.27
CA PRO A 19 -5.75 -11.18 -10.76
C PRO A 19 -5.37 -9.68 -10.75
N ASN A 20 -6.06 -8.82 -11.52
CA ASN A 20 -5.64 -7.43 -11.75
C ASN A 20 -6.60 -6.35 -11.21
N ILE A 21 -7.57 -6.71 -10.37
CA ILE A 21 -8.43 -5.71 -9.72
C ILE A 21 -7.76 -5.25 -8.42
N CYS A 22 -7.53 -3.94 -8.30
CA CYS A 22 -6.97 -3.28 -7.11
C CYS A 22 -7.58 -3.85 -5.82
N LEU A 23 -6.75 -4.15 -4.82
CA LEU A 23 -7.13 -4.78 -3.54
C LEU A 23 -8.34 -4.11 -2.86
N HIS A 24 -8.49 -2.79 -3.08
CA HIS A 24 -9.60 -1.98 -2.60
C HIS A 24 -10.94 -2.30 -3.29
N LEU A 25 -10.93 -2.50 -4.61
CA LEU A 25 -12.09 -2.93 -5.40
C LEU A 25 -12.47 -4.38 -5.06
N ARG A 26 -11.49 -5.25 -4.83
CA ARG A 26 -11.71 -6.65 -4.42
C ARG A 26 -12.42 -6.73 -3.05
N ASN A 27 -12.00 -5.90 -2.09
CA ASN A 27 -12.66 -5.79 -0.79
C ASN A 27 -14.06 -5.15 -0.89
N LYS A 28 -14.28 -4.15 -1.76
CA LYS A 28 -15.62 -3.61 -2.03
C LYS A 28 -16.55 -4.66 -2.65
N ILE A 29 -16.08 -5.46 -3.60
CA ILE A 29 -16.86 -6.54 -4.22
C ILE A 29 -17.21 -7.61 -3.18
N ILE A 30 -16.23 -8.11 -2.41
CA ILE A 30 -16.47 -9.14 -1.38
C ILE A 30 -17.43 -8.64 -0.31
N THR A 31 -17.25 -7.42 0.18
CA THR A 31 -18.15 -6.83 1.20
C THR A 31 -19.54 -6.54 0.64
N SER A 32 -19.67 -6.13 -0.62
CA SER A 32 -20.97 -5.90 -1.29
C SER A 32 -21.74 -7.20 -1.53
N PHE A 33 -21.05 -8.28 -1.94
CA PHE A 33 -21.62 -9.60 -2.11
C PHE A 33 -22.14 -10.14 -0.77
N TYR A 34 -21.34 -10.01 0.29
CA TYR A 34 -21.75 -10.37 1.65
C TYR A 34 -22.91 -9.52 2.18
N ARG A 35 -23.01 -8.24 1.80
CA ARG A 35 -24.12 -7.35 2.20
C ARG A 35 -25.42 -7.77 1.51
N LYS A 36 -25.34 -8.14 0.22
CA LYS A 36 -26.49 -8.58 -0.60
C LYS A 36 -27.02 -9.96 -0.19
N SER A 37 -26.15 -10.86 0.27
CA SER A 37 -26.59 -12.14 0.87
C SER A 37 -27.28 -11.96 2.23
N ASN A 38 -26.96 -10.90 2.99
CA ASN A 38 -27.49 -10.67 4.34
C ASN A 38 -28.82 -9.90 4.39
N SER A 39 -29.21 -9.19 3.33
CA SER A 39 -30.59 -8.67 3.23
C SER A 39 -31.62 -9.79 3.04
N PHE A 40 -31.16 -10.99 2.66
CA PHE A 40 -31.99 -12.17 2.41
C PHE A 40 -32.12 -13.10 3.62
N LEU A 41 -31.26 -12.97 4.64
CA LEU A 41 -31.22 -13.87 5.79
C LEU A 41 -31.30 -13.08 7.10
N GLY A 42 -32.52 -12.97 7.62
CA GLY A 42 -32.76 -12.41 8.94
C GLY A 42 -32.12 -13.25 10.06
N LYS A 43 -31.45 -12.54 10.99
CA LYS A 43 -31.10 -12.92 12.39
C LYS A 43 -29.85 -13.81 12.59
N ASN A 44 -28.77 -13.22 13.14
CA ASN A 44 -28.26 -13.41 14.53
C ASN A 44 -26.96 -12.62 14.80
N LYS A 45 -27.02 -11.54 15.61
CA LYS A 45 -25.87 -10.61 15.86
C LYS A 45 -24.65 -11.28 16.53
N LYS A 46 -24.84 -12.36 17.30
CA LYS A 46 -23.77 -13.12 17.96
C LYS A 46 -22.95 -13.96 16.97
N SER A 47 -23.63 -14.62 16.03
CA SER A 47 -22.95 -15.36 14.93
C SER A 47 -22.13 -14.41 14.05
N PHE A 48 -22.62 -13.19 13.81
CA PHE A 48 -21.89 -12.16 13.06
C PHE A 48 -20.56 -11.74 13.72
N LYS A 49 -20.56 -11.54 15.05
CA LYS A 49 -19.31 -11.21 15.77
C LYS A 49 -18.28 -12.35 15.68
N LYS A 50 -18.75 -13.60 15.69
CA LYS A 50 -17.88 -14.79 15.58
C LYS A 50 -17.34 -14.93 14.15
N THR A 51 -18.18 -14.82 13.14
CA THR A 51 -17.76 -14.91 11.72
C THR A 51 -16.86 -13.76 11.31
N LYS A 52 -17.13 -12.52 11.74
CA LYS A 52 -16.25 -11.36 11.52
C LYS A 52 -14.87 -11.56 12.14
N LYS A 53 -14.78 -12.06 13.39
CA LYS A 53 -13.49 -12.38 14.03
C LYS A 53 -12.70 -13.47 13.29
N VAL A 54 -13.38 -14.48 12.75
CA VAL A 54 -12.72 -15.54 11.96
C VAL A 54 -12.22 -14.99 10.62
N VAL A 55 -13.02 -14.16 9.94
CA VAL A 55 -12.64 -13.51 8.69
C VAL A 55 -11.48 -12.54 8.90
N ASP A 56 -11.54 -11.69 9.93
CA ASP A 56 -10.46 -10.73 10.28
C ASP A 56 -9.15 -11.44 10.68
N LYS A 57 -9.24 -12.59 11.36
CA LYS A 57 -8.07 -13.43 11.70
C LYS A 57 -7.50 -14.12 10.45
N ALA A 58 -8.35 -14.54 9.52
CA ALA A 58 -7.94 -15.14 8.26
C ALA A 58 -7.29 -14.11 7.33
N THR A 59 -7.86 -12.90 7.19
CA THR A 59 -7.25 -11.81 6.40
C THR A 59 -5.91 -11.36 6.97
N LYS A 60 -5.77 -11.22 8.30
CA LYS A 60 -4.47 -10.94 8.94
C LYS A 60 -3.43 -12.04 8.67
N ARG A 61 -3.83 -13.31 8.75
CA ARG A 61 -2.94 -14.45 8.42
C ARG A 61 -2.56 -14.49 6.94
N CYS A 62 -3.48 -14.18 6.03
CA CYS A 62 -3.19 -14.11 4.60
C CYS A 62 -2.21 -12.98 4.26
N TYR A 63 -2.36 -11.80 4.88
CA TYR A 63 -1.44 -10.67 4.70
C TYR A 63 -0.02 -11.00 5.18
N HIS A 64 0.12 -11.68 6.33
CA HIS A 64 1.43 -12.15 6.79
C HIS A 64 1.97 -13.31 5.93
N LYS A 65 1.10 -14.19 5.43
CA LYS A 65 1.52 -15.36 4.64
C LYS A 65 1.98 -14.97 3.24
N SER A 66 1.34 -13.99 2.57
CA SER A 66 1.80 -13.47 1.27
C SER A 66 3.17 -12.81 1.35
N ASN A 67 3.54 -12.25 2.50
CA ASN A 67 4.88 -11.70 2.73
C ASN A 67 5.91 -12.78 3.15
N LYS A 68 5.47 -13.99 3.52
CA LYS A 68 6.34 -15.07 4.02
C LYS A 68 6.73 -16.12 2.96
N VAL A 69 6.10 -16.11 1.78
CA VAL A 69 6.45 -17.05 0.68
C VAL A 69 7.76 -16.65 -0.02
N LYS A 70 8.29 -15.44 0.23
CA LYS A 70 9.67 -15.09 -0.13
C LYS A 70 10.46 -15.01 1.17
N GLY A 71 11.06 -16.13 1.58
CA GLY A 71 11.99 -16.22 2.71
C GLY A 71 13.34 -15.52 2.44
N VAL A 72 13.27 -14.35 1.82
CA VAL A 72 14.32 -13.35 1.73
C VAL A 72 13.59 -12.08 2.13
N ASP A 73 13.98 -11.44 3.22
CA ASP A 73 13.63 -10.05 3.45
C ASP A 73 14.23 -9.27 2.28
N VAL A 74 13.51 -9.17 1.16
CA VAL A 74 13.96 -8.41 0.00
C VAL A 74 13.85 -6.96 0.42
N MET A 75 14.90 -6.47 1.05
CA MET A 75 15.12 -5.06 1.28
C MET A 75 14.90 -4.40 -0.09
N PRO A 76 13.97 -3.43 -0.21
CA PRO A 76 13.77 -2.74 -1.48
C PRO A 76 15.13 -2.22 -1.93
N THR A 77 15.57 -2.67 -3.11
CA THR A 77 16.88 -2.36 -3.66
C THR A 77 16.97 -0.85 -3.83
N LYS A 78 17.89 -0.21 -3.11
CA LYS A 78 18.14 1.22 -3.24
C LYS A 78 18.81 1.48 -4.58
N ILE A 79 18.23 2.39 -5.36
CA ILE A 79 18.75 2.83 -6.66
C ILE A 79 19.85 3.88 -6.45
N HIS A 80 19.71 4.70 -5.41
CA HIS A 80 20.69 5.72 -5.05
C HIS A 80 20.84 5.83 -3.52
N LYS A 81 21.89 6.54 -3.08
CA LYS A 81 22.07 6.89 -1.67
C LYS A 81 20.90 7.78 -1.22
N PRO A 82 20.38 7.61 0.00
CA PRO A 82 19.35 8.50 0.54
C PRO A 82 19.79 9.97 0.46
N TYR A 83 18.87 10.87 0.16
CA TYR A 83 19.14 12.31 0.13
C TYR A 83 19.26 12.87 1.55
N ALA A 84 20.38 12.59 2.22
CA ALA A 84 20.62 12.96 3.61
C ALA A 84 20.57 14.47 3.84
N LYS A 85 21.18 15.26 2.92
CA LYS A 85 21.15 16.73 2.97
C LYS A 85 19.70 17.25 2.88
N PHE A 86 18.91 16.74 1.94
CA PHE A 86 17.51 17.13 1.78
C PHE A 86 16.66 16.76 3.00
N LYS A 87 16.91 15.57 3.57
CA LYS A 87 16.24 15.12 4.81
C LYS A 87 16.58 16.02 6.01
N GLY A 88 17.83 16.48 6.13
CA GLY A 88 18.24 17.45 7.16
C GLY A 88 17.52 18.79 6.99
N TRP A 89 17.54 19.32 5.76
CA TRP A 89 16.89 20.59 5.42
C TRP A 89 15.38 20.60 5.72
N ILE A 90 14.66 19.51 5.42
CA ILE A 90 13.23 19.39 5.77
C ILE A 90 13.02 19.60 7.27
N ARG A 91 13.86 18.98 8.11
CA ARG A 91 13.76 19.07 9.58
C ARG A 91 14.12 20.47 10.08
N GLU A 92 15.17 21.08 9.52
CA GLU A 92 15.62 22.43 9.88
C GLU A 92 14.56 23.50 9.56
N ASN A 93 13.77 23.28 8.52
CA ASN A 93 12.69 24.19 8.11
C ASN A 93 11.33 23.86 8.77
N GLY A 94 11.28 22.90 9.71
CA GLY A 94 10.05 22.50 10.38
C GLY A 94 9.01 21.85 9.47
N LEU A 95 9.43 21.42 8.27
CA LEU A 95 8.56 20.77 7.31
C LEU A 95 8.45 19.26 7.59
N ASN A 96 7.36 18.67 7.13
CA ASN A 96 7.14 17.23 7.16
C ASN A 96 6.98 16.65 5.74
N TYR A 97 7.02 15.33 5.62
CA TYR A 97 6.92 14.66 4.31
C TYR A 97 5.55 14.80 3.67
N GLN A 98 4.49 15.04 4.47
CA GLN A 98 3.14 15.25 3.96
C GLN A 98 3.07 16.59 3.22
N GLU A 99 3.66 17.66 3.76
CA GLU A 99 3.68 18.98 3.10
C GLU A 99 4.41 18.94 1.76
N ILE A 100 5.53 18.21 1.70
CA ILE A 100 6.26 18.01 0.44
C ILE A 100 5.43 17.19 -0.55
N ALA A 101 4.73 16.16 -0.06
CA ALA A 101 3.84 15.33 -0.88
C ALA A 101 2.68 16.13 -1.46
N ASP A 102 2.02 16.94 -0.62
CA ASP A 102 0.89 17.79 -0.99
C ASP A 102 1.32 18.84 -2.02
N PHE A 103 2.50 19.45 -1.84
CA PHE A 103 3.06 20.42 -2.79
C PHE A 103 3.37 19.82 -4.17
N LEU A 104 3.91 18.60 -4.20
CA LEU A 104 4.25 17.91 -5.46
C LEU A 104 3.08 17.13 -6.08
N GLY A 105 1.94 17.04 -5.39
CA GLY A 105 0.83 16.18 -5.82
C GLY A 105 1.18 14.69 -5.77
N LEU A 106 2.06 14.29 -4.86
CA LEU A 106 2.52 12.91 -4.68
C LEU A 106 1.89 12.27 -3.44
N ASN A 107 2.00 10.95 -3.34
CA ASN A 107 1.68 10.24 -2.11
C ASN A 107 2.84 10.35 -1.11
N LEU A 108 2.53 10.39 0.19
CA LEU A 108 3.51 10.40 1.30
C LEU A 108 4.53 9.25 1.16
N ALA A 109 4.05 8.06 0.81
CA ALA A 109 4.91 6.90 0.59
C ALA A 109 5.89 7.12 -0.57
N THR A 110 5.47 7.78 -1.65
CA THR A 110 6.33 8.11 -2.79
C THR A 110 7.44 9.07 -2.39
N VAL A 111 7.12 10.13 -1.64
CA VAL A 111 8.13 11.07 -1.13
C VAL A 111 9.11 10.37 -0.20
N SER A 112 8.61 9.54 0.72
CA SER A 112 9.46 8.75 1.61
C SER A 112 10.41 7.82 0.83
N ASN A 113 9.88 7.11 -0.18
CA ASN A 113 10.66 6.21 -1.03
C ASN A 113 11.75 6.99 -1.79
N LYS A 114 11.41 8.18 -2.31
CA LYS A 114 12.38 9.04 -3.00
C LYS A 114 13.50 9.52 -2.09
N ILE A 115 13.14 10.04 -0.92
CA ILE A 115 14.12 10.50 0.08
C ILE A 115 15.04 9.35 0.53
N ASN A 116 14.50 8.14 0.67
CA ASN A 116 15.23 6.98 1.19
C ASN A 116 15.99 6.15 0.13
N GLY A 117 16.05 6.60 -1.13
CA GLY A 117 16.88 5.96 -2.14
C GLY A 117 16.21 4.92 -3.03
N GLN A 118 14.88 4.75 -2.92
CA GLN A 118 14.15 3.72 -3.69
C GLN A 118 13.71 4.22 -5.08
N SER A 119 13.74 5.53 -5.33
CA SER A 119 13.37 6.16 -6.60
C SER A 119 13.89 7.59 -6.65
N ASP A 120 14.34 8.11 -7.78
CA ASP A 120 14.83 9.49 -7.83
C ASP A 120 13.71 10.54 -7.93
N PHE A 121 14.02 11.78 -7.56
CA PHE A 121 13.21 12.94 -7.95
C PHE A 121 13.44 13.27 -9.43
N SER A 122 12.36 13.54 -10.15
CA SER A 122 12.44 14.08 -11.51
C SER A 122 12.97 15.51 -11.50
N LEU A 123 13.59 15.94 -12.60
CA LEU A 123 14.08 17.32 -12.74
C LEU A 123 12.95 18.36 -12.55
N SER A 124 11.73 18.05 -12.99
CA SER A 124 10.56 18.90 -12.77
C SER A 124 10.20 19.03 -11.29
N GLU A 125 10.22 17.93 -10.52
CA GLU A 125 9.97 17.95 -9.08
C GLU A 125 11.04 18.75 -8.34
N ILE A 126 12.33 18.53 -8.69
CA ILE A 126 13.45 19.29 -8.12
C ILE A 126 13.27 20.79 -8.42
N ASN A 127 12.97 21.15 -9.67
CA ASN A 127 12.76 22.55 -10.04
C ASN A 127 11.56 23.19 -9.32
N ALA A 128 10.48 22.44 -9.10
CA ALA A 128 9.34 22.91 -8.31
C ALA A 128 9.75 23.19 -6.86
N LEU A 129 10.47 22.26 -6.22
CA LEU A 129 10.97 22.43 -4.85
C LEU A 129 11.94 23.61 -4.74
N ARG A 130 12.83 23.78 -5.72
CA ARG A 130 13.74 24.93 -5.81
C ARG A 130 13.00 26.25 -5.85
N LYS A 131 11.98 26.36 -6.71
CA LYS A 131 11.18 27.60 -6.84
C LYS A 131 10.37 27.90 -5.58
N LYS A 132 9.81 26.88 -4.93
CA LYS A 132 8.95 27.06 -3.75
C LYS A 132 9.73 27.40 -2.48
N TYR A 133 10.87 26.74 -2.28
CA TYR A 133 11.60 26.77 -1.01
C TYR A 133 13.00 27.38 -1.13
N ASN A 134 13.35 27.95 -2.28
CA ASN A 134 14.66 28.53 -2.57
C ASN A 134 15.83 27.56 -2.29
N LEU A 135 15.65 26.29 -2.68
CA LEU A 135 16.63 25.21 -2.48
C LEU A 135 17.78 25.27 -3.49
N SER A 136 18.98 24.95 -3.03
CA SER A 136 20.11 24.65 -3.93
C SER A 136 19.95 23.26 -4.55
N SER A 137 20.23 23.11 -5.84
CA SER A 137 20.17 21.81 -6.53
C SER A 137 21.15 20.79 -5.93
N GLU A 138 22.27 21.26 -5.38
CA GLU A 138 23.32 20.45 -4.75
C GLU A 138 22.81 19.56 -3.62
N ILE A 139 21.66 19.92 -3.04
CA ILE A 139 21.04 19.13 -1.96
C ILE A 139 20.58 17.74 -2.42
N PHE A 140 20.34 17.58 -3.73
CA PHE A 140 19.93 16.33 -4.36
C PHE A 140 21.09 15.57 -5.02
N PHE A 141 22.28 16.16 -5.11
CA PHE A 141 23.45 15.49 -5.70
C PHE A 141 24.33 14.90 -4.61
N THR A 142 24.70 13.62 -4.77
CA THR A 142 25.77 13.00 -3.99
C THR A 142 27.03 12.93 -4.83
N ASP A 143 28.20 13.11 -4.23
CA ASP A 143 29.52 13.26 -4.87
C ASP A 143 30.03 12.02 -5.65
N SER A 144 29.14 11.10 -6.04
CA SER A 144 29.45 9.82 -6.71
C SER A 144 28.87 9.77 -8.14
N VAL A 145 28.85 10.91 -8.83
CA VAL A 145 28.60 10.94 -10.28
C VAL A 145 29.95 11.25 -10.93
N ALA A 146 30.71 10.20 -11.20
CA ALA A 146 31.92 10.20 -12.02
C ALA A 146 31.66 9.33 -13.25
#